data_AF-A0A1J5QE20-F1
#
_entry.id   AF-A0A1J5QE20-F1
#
_cell.length_a   1.000
_cell.length_b   1.000
_cell.length_c   1.000
_cell.angle_alpha   90.00
_cell.angle_beta   90.00
_cell.angle_gamma   90.00
#
_symmetry.space_group_name_H-M   'P 1'
#
loop_
_entity.id
_entity.type
_entity.pdbx_description
1 polymer ?
#
loop_
_entity_poly.entity_id
_entity_poly.type
_entity_poly.pdbx_seq_one_letter_code
_entity_poly.pdbx_strand_id
1 'polypeptide(L)'
;MSAFPKRFEPDIEVNEIDLDTSDVRYRGEKLTEARADEVAADVLSRTPGRPSLSGKREPSPSLTVRLPQQSRSKLDTFARRHGKRPSQVVRDALDEYLSKHAG
;
A
#
# COMPACT_ATOMS: atom_id res chain seq x y z
N MET A 1 19.26 -0.72 9.41
CA MET A 1 19.12 -1.81 8.44
C MET A 1 18.63 -3.04 9.21
N SER A 2 17.56 -3.70 8.77
CA SER A 2 17.02 -4.87 9.50
C SER A 2 17.98 -6.05 9.35
N ALA A 3 18.40 -6.64 10.47
CA ALA A 3 19.32 -7.78 10.53
C ALA A 3 18.61 -9.14 10.32
N PHE A 4 17.35 -9.13 9.87
CA PHE A 4 16.57 -10.35 9.68
C PHE A 4 17.03 -11.08 8.40
N PRO A 5 17.47 -12.34 8.50
CA PRO A 5 17.99 -13.09 7.36
C PRO A 5 16.89 -13.38 6.32
N LYS A 6 17.24 -13.25 5.04
CA LYS A 6 16.32 -13.57 3.92
C LYS A 6 16.23 -15.06 3.61
N ARG A 7 17.16 -15.86 4.15
CA ARG A 7 17.25 -17.31 3.99
C ARG A 7 17.69 -17.87 5.34
N PHE A 8 17.02 -18.93 5.77
CA PHE A 8 17.42 -19.71 6.93
C PHE A 8 18.36 -20.82 6.45
N GLU A 9 19.45 -21.03 7.17
CA GLU A 9 20.32 -22.20 6.96
C GLU A 9 19.55 -23.49 7.30
N PRO A 10 19.89 -24.65 6.71
CA PRO A 10 19.16 -25.91 6.91
C PRO A 10 19.03 -26.35 8.38
N ASP A 11 19.83 -25.77 9.26
CA ASP A 11 19.93 -26.11 10.68
C ASP A 11 19.01 -25.24 11.57
N ILE A 12 18.23 -24.33 10.97
CA ILE A 12 17.32 -23.44 11.68
C ILE A 12 15.90 -24.01 11.71
N GLU A 13 15.40 -24.29 12.91
CA GLU A 13 14.01 -24.65 13.16
C GLU A 13 13.14 -23.40 13.32
N VAL A 14 12.05 -23.32 12.56
CA VAL A 14 11.07 -22.23 12.65
C VAL A 14 9.77 -22.80 13.19
N ASN A 15 9.35 -22.29 14.35
CA ASN A 15 8.11 -22.69 15.00
C ASN A 15 7.19 -21.48 15.16
N GLU A 16 5.91 -21.66 14.87
CA GLU A 16 4.88 -20.66 15.14
C GLU A 16 4.49 -20.74 16.62
N ILE A 17 4.46 -19.59 17.28
CA ILE A 17 4.17 -19.49 18.71
C ILE A 17 3.05 -18.48 18.94
N ASP A 18 2.17 -18.80 19.86
CA ASP A 18 1.14 -17.88 20.36
C ASP A 18 1.81 -16.92 21.37
N LEU A 19 1.76 -15.62 21.06
CA LEU A 19 2.40 -14.57 21.85
C LEU A 19 1.68 -14.25 23.16
N ASP A 20 0.39 -14.60 23.26
CA ASP A 20 -0.37 -14.38 24.50
C ASP A 20 0.03 -15.41 25.56
N THR A 21 0.33 -16.63 25.13
CA THR A 21 0.76 -17.72 26.02
C THR A 21 2.27 -17.77 26.26
N SER A 22 3.08 -17.36 25.27
CA SER A 22 4.54 -17.41 25.35
C SER A 22 5.16 -16.17 26.00
N ASP A 23 6.26 -16.30 26.75
CA ASP A 23 7.01 -15.14 27.29
C ASP A 23 8.03 -14.63 26.26
N VAL A 24 7.53 -13.92 25.26
CA VAL A 24 8.36 -13.19 24.28
C VAL A 24 8.41 -11.73 24.67
N ARG A 25 9.60 -11.12 24.65
CA ARG A 25 9.78 -9.71 25.03
C ARG A 25 10.29 -8.86 23.88
N TYR A 26 9.64 -7.71 23.67
CA TYR A 26 10.04 -6.71 22.71
C TYR A 26 10.26 -5.37 23.43
N ARG A 27 11.46 -4.79 23.32
CA ARG A 27 11.86 -3.55 24.01
C ARG A 27 11.63 -3.56 25.53
N GLY A 28 11.84 -4.72 26.15
CA GLY A 28 11.74 -4.89 27.61
C GLY A 28 10.34 -5.21 28.13
N GLU A 29 9.32 -5.19 27.29
CA GLU A 29 7.94 -5.50 27.66
C GLU A 29 7.44 -6.78 26.97
N LYS A 30 6.48 -7.47 27.58
CA LYS A 30 5.86 -8.67 26.98
C LYS A 30 5.20 -8.30 25.66
N LEU A 31 5.54 -9.04 24.61
CA LEU A 31 4.92 -8.94 23.31
C LEU A 31 3.74 -9.90 23.29
N THR A 32 2.53 -9.35 23.34
CA THR A 32 1.26 -10.05 23.12
C THR A 32 0.84 -9.92 21.66
N GLU A 33 -0.16 -10.69 21.22
CA GLU A 33 -0.69 -10.58 19.85
C GLU A 33 -1.19 -9.16 19.55
N ALA A 34 -2.03 -8.63 20.45
CA ALA A 34 -2.55 -7.27 20.31
C ALA A 34 -1.45 -6.20 20.22
N ARG A 35 -0.36 -6.37 20.97
CA ARG A 35 0.77 -5.43 20.93
C ARG A 35 1.61 -5.60 19.67
N ALA A 36 1.76 -6.83 19.18
CA ALA A 36 2.44 -7.09 17.92
C ALA A 36 1.74 -6.37 16.77
N ASP A 37 0.40 -6.38 16.75
CA ASP A 37 -0.42 -5.64 15.79
C ASP A 37 -0.21 -4.12 15.88
N GLU A 38 -0.21 -3.57 17.10
CA GLU A 38 0.06 -2.13 17.33
C GLU A 38 1.45 -1.73 16.81
N VAL A 39 2.48 -2.52 17.12
CA VAL A 39 3.85 -2.28 16.66
C VAL A 39 3.93 -2.38 15.14
N ALA A 40 3.27 -3.37 14.53
CA ALA A 40 3.21 -3.53 13.08
C ALA A 40 2.53 -2.32 12.43
N ALA A 41 1.40 -1.86 12.98
CA ALA A 41 0.68 -0.68 12.48
C ALA A 41 1.54 0.60 12.58
N ASP A 42 2.25 0.81 13.68
CA ASP A 42 3.17 1.94 13.86
C ASP A 42 4.31 1.89 12.84
N VAL A 43 4.95 0.73 12.64
CA VAL A 43 6.00 0.55 11.64
C VAL A 43 5.49 0.78 10.21
N LEU A 44 4.30 0.27 9.89
CA LEU A 44 3.66 0.48 8.59
C LEU A 44 3.29 1.94 8.36
N SER A 45 2.83 2.66 9.39
CA SER A 45 2.52 4.09 9.30
C SER A 45 3.77 4.96 9.06
N ARG A 46 4.94 4.52 9.54
CA ARG A 46 6.22 5.21 9.40
C ARG A 46 6.96 4.87 8.11
N THR A 47 6.54 3.83 7.40
CA THR A 47 7.17 3.40 6.15
C THR A 47 6.52 4.11 4.95
N PRO A 48 7.26 4.91 4.16
CA PRO A 48 6.69 5.54 2.97
C PRO A 48 6.34 4.48 1.91
N GLY A 49 5.04 4.24 1.73
CA GLY A 49 4.50 3.39 0.66
C GLY A 49 3.02 3.08 0.88
N ARG A 50 2.16 3.40 -0.09
CA ARG A 50 0.73 3.08 -0.03
C ARG A 50 0.55 1.56 -0.22
N PRO A 51 -0.23 0.88 0.64
CA PRO A 51 -0.62 -0.51 0.42
C PRO A 51 -1.18 -0.70 -0.99
N SER A 52 -0.81 -1.79 -1.65
CA SER A 52 -1.37 -2.15 -2.95
C SER A 52 -2.88 -2.36 -2.81
N LEU A 53 -3.68 -1.71 -3.66
CA LEU A 53 -5.14 -1.88 -3.70
C LEU A 53 -5.56 -3.28 -4.20
N SER A 54 -4.63 -4.10 -4.70
CA SER A 54 -4.91 -5.44 -5.26
C SER A 54 -4.37 -6.60 -4.42
N GLY A 55 -3.76 -6.35 -3.26
CA GLY A 55 -3.17 -7.40 -2.39
C GLY A 55 -1.93 -8.10 -2.96
N LYS A 56 -1.71 -8.05 -4.29
CA LYS A 56 -0.49 -8.47 -4.97
C LYS A 56 0.44 -7.27 -5.14
N ARG A 57 1.74 -7.47 -4.92
CA ARG A 57 2.82 -6.50 -5.21
C ARG A 57 3.04 -6.34 -6.73
N GLU A 58 1.98 -6.26 -7.51
CA GLU A 58 2.06 -6.09 -8.95
C GLU A 58 1.94 -4.60 -9.30
N PRO A 59 2.83 -4.05 -10.14
CA PRO A 59 2.73 -2.67 -10.60
C PRO A 59 1.36 -2.44 -11.26
N SER A 60 0.70 -1.32 -10.96
CA SER A 60 -0.53 -0.96 -11.64
C SER A 60 -0.28 -0.84 -13.16
N PRO A 61 -1.13 -1.42 -14.02
CA PRO A 61 -0.98 -1.27 -15.46
C PRO A 61 -1.05 0.21 -15.85
N SER A 62 -0.20 0.62 -16.80
CA SER A 62 -0.14 1.99 -17.28
C SER A 62 -0.85 2.13 -18.62
N LEU A 63 -1.61 3.22 -18.77
CA LEU A 63 -2.27 3.60 -20.02
C LEU A 63 -1.78 4.98 -20.44
N THR A 64 -1.16 5.07 -21.61
CA THR A 64 -0.73 6.35 -22.21
C THR A 64 -1.72 6.75 -23.28
N VAL A 65 -2.37 7.92 -23.12
CA VAL A 65 -3.38 8.44 -24.04
C VAL A 65 -2.91 9.76 -24.64
N ARG A 66 -3.10 9.92 -25.95
CA ARG A 66 -2.89 11.20 -26.64
C ARG A 66 -4.11 12.09 -26.48
N LEU A 67 -3.90 13.32 -26.02
CA LEU A 67 -4.95 14.30 -25.80
C LEU A 67 -4.67 15.55 -26.64
N PRO A 68 -5.70 16.21 -27.19
CA PRO A 68 -5.56 17.57 -27.71
C PRO A 68 -5.02 18.51 -26.63
N GLN A 69 -4.19 19.49 -27.02
CA GLN A 69 -3.56 20.44 -26.10
C GLN A 69 -4.59 21.12 -25.19
N GLN A 70 -5.73 21.52 -25.76
CA GLN A 70 -6.80 22.17 -25.01
C GLN A 70 -7.37 21.28 -23.89
N SER A 71 -7.59 19.99 -24.17
CA SER A 71 -8.10 19.03 -23.20
C SER A 71 -7.08 18.76 -22.08
N ARG A 72 -5.78 18.70 -22.43
CA ARG A 72 -4.70 18.57 -21.43
C ARG A 72 -4.68 19.77 -20.48
N SER A 73 -4.77 20.98 -21.00
CA SER A 73 -4.80 22.21 -20.18
C SER A 73 -6.03 22.29 -19.28
N LYS A 74 -7.21 21.88 -19.77
CA LYS A 74 -8.43 21.80 -18.96
C LYS A 74 -8.27 20.81 -17.80
N LEU A 75 -7.70 19.63 -18.07
CA LEU A 75 -7.40 18.62 -17.06
C LEU A 75 -6.46 19.17 -15.97
N ASP A 76 -5.37 19.83 -16.34
CA ASP A 76 -4.43 20.40 -15.37
C ASP A 76 -5.07 21.51 -14.51
N THR A 77 -5.89 22.36 -15.13
CA THR A 77 -6.61 23.43 -14.41
C THR A 77 -7.60 22.86 -13.40
N PHE A 78 -8.38 21.85 -13.81
CA PHE A 78 -9.32 21.16 -12.94
C PHE A 78 -8.59 20.46 -11.79
N ALA A 79 -7.54 19.70 -12.10
CA ALA A 79 -6.76 18.97 -11.10
C ALA A 79 -6.20 19.92 -10.03
N ARG A 80 -5.60 21.05 -10.45
CA ARG A 80 -5.09 22.06 -9.51
C ARG A 80 -6.18 22.67 -8.63
N ARG A 81 -7.31 23.05 -9.22
CA ARG A 81 -8.44 23.66 -8.49
C ARG A 81 -8.98 22.74 -7.40
N HIS A 82 -9.00 21.44 -7.65
CA HIS A 82 -9.56 20.44 -6.75
C HIS A 82 -8.50 19.72 -5.89
N GLY A 83 -7.24 20.17 -5.91
CA GLY A 83 -6.16 19.54 -5.15
C GLY A 83 -5.87 18.08 -5.56
N LYS A 84 -6.24 17.68 -6.78
CA LYS A 84 -6.08 16.33 -7.30
C LYS A 84 -4.88 16.25 -8.25
N ARG A 85 -4.35 15.04 -8.45
CA ARG A 85 -3.39 14.77 -9.53
C ARG A 85 -4.15 14.54 -10.85
N PRO A 86 -3.61 14.94 -12.02
CA PRO A 86 -4.24 14.66 -13.31
C PRO A 86 -4.56 13.18 -13.52
N SER A 87 -3.66 12.28 -13.09
CA SER A 87 -3.88 10.83 -13.17
C SER A 87 -4.97 10.30 -12.24
N GLN A 88 -5.32 11.04 -11.18
CA GLN A 88 -6.46 10.69 -10.35
C GLN A 88 -7.76 11.10 -11.04
N VAL A 89 -7.82 12.31 -11.59
CA VAL A 89 -8.98 12.80 -12.33
C VAL A 89 -9.30 11.88 -13.53
N VAL A 90 -8.28 11.43 -14.26
CA VAL A 90 -8.47 10.51 -15.39
C VAL A 90 -9.01 9.15 -14.95
N ARG A 91 -8.53 8.62 -13.82
CA ARG A 91 -9.04 7.35 -13.27
C ARG A 91 -10.48 7.49 -12.80
N ASP A 92 -10.78 8.51 -12.01
CA ASP A 92 -12.14 8.79 -11.53
C ASP A 92 -13.12 8.90 -12.71
N ALA A 93 -12.74 9.63 -13.79
CA ALA A 93 -13.55 9.79 -14.99
C ALA A 93 -13.73 8.48 -15.78
N LEU A 94 -12.68 7.66 -15.87
CA LEU A 94 -12.75 6.35 -16.53
C LEU A 94 -13.68 5.41 -15.77
N ASP A 95 -13.54 5.32 -14.45
CA ASP A 95 -14.37 4.50 -13.58
C ASP A 95 -15.84 4.92 -13.66
N GLU A 96 -16.12 6.23 -13.64
CA GLU A 96 -17.47 6.78 -13.80
C GLU A 96 -18.05 6.46 -15.19
N TYR A 97 -17.26 6.62 -16.25
CA TYR A 97 -17.71 6.35 -17.62
C TYR A 97 -18.06 4.87 -17.81
N LEU A 98 -17.18 3.97 -17.35
CA LEU A 98 -17.40 2.53 -17.43
C LEU A 98 -18.59 2.09 -16.58
N SER A 99 -18.73 2.61 -15.36
CA SER A 99 -19.87 2.29 -14.49
C SER A 99 -21.22 2.69 -15.12
N LYS A 100 -21.24 3.75 -15.93
CA LYS A 100 -22.45 4.23 -16.61
C LYS A 100 -22.79 3.49 -17.91
N HIS A 101 -21.80 2.88 -18.57
CA HIS A 101 -21.97 2.33 -19.94
C HIS A 101 -21.69 0.83 -20.05
N ALA A 102 -21.13 0.20 -19.02
CA ALA A 102 -20.86 -1.24 -18.99
C ALA A 102 -22.02 -2.06 -18.37
N GLY A 103 -23.23 -1.47 -18.33
CA GLY A 103 -24.48 -2.14 -17.95
C GLY A 103 -25.20 -2.73 -19.15
#